data_AF-A0A0U9HXM9-F1
#
_entry.id   AF-A0A0U9HXM9-F1
#
_cell.length_a   1.000
_cell.length_b   1.000
_cell.length_c   1.000
_cell.angle_alpha   90.00
_cell.angle_beta   90.00
_cell.angle_gamma   90.00
#
_symmetry.space_group_name_H-M   'P 1'
#
loop_
_entity.id
_entity.type
_entity.pdbx_description
1 polymer ?
#
loop_
_entity_poly.entity_id
_entity_poly.type
_entity_poly.pdbx_seq_one_letter_code
_entity_poly.pdbx_strand_id
1 'polypeptide(L)'
;MAKAPYEFNSRDELIEYLRSEKTRIRANDFFSKRIPNIESVVREGVSGNTFRAFRKLPKKPSVVFREWGTKWITGAMERLQTINTEDEYEIFVLESTDNLRLEWLKIMSSELGFGIASKLCNLVLKKLPCLLNLDEDFKQRLIRLLHVPLDHYSIVGLRRLITNPKIPSNATMNFIKKPEEYLLLQRYIADVAKEAGVPAIYYDILAWDMAH
;
A
#
# COMPACT_ATOMS: atom_id res chain seq x y z
N MET A 1 -4.99 11.90 -20.22
CA MET A 1 -5.62 10.56 -20.14
C MET A 1 -4.81 9.72 -19.16
N ALA A 2 -5.46 9.01 -18.23
CA ALA A 2 -4.74 8.04 -17.40
C ALA A 2 -4.26 6.92 -18.32
N LYS A 3 -2.95 6.65 -18.34
CA LYS A 3 -2.35 5.55 -19.09
C LYS A 3 -2.80 4.21 -18.51
N ALA A 4 -2.88 3.19 -19.37
CA ALA A 4 -3.30 1.85 -18.97
C ALA A 4 -2.23 1.19 -18.07
N PRO A 5 -2.62 0.32 -17.13
CA PRO A 5 -1.66 -0.52 -16.39
C PRO A 5 -0.81 -1.36 -17.32
N TYR A 6 0.45 -1.54 -16.94
CA TYR A 6 1.33 -2.50 -17.60
C TYR A 6 1.07 -3.89 -17.03
N GLU A 7 0.72 -4.85 -17.89
CA GLU A 7 0.55 -6.26 -17.53
C GLU A 7 1.86 -7.02 -17.78
N PHE A 8 2.46 -7.59 -16.73
CA PHE A 8 3.64 -8.44 -16.88
C PHE A 8 3.24 -9.77 -17.53
N ASN A 9 4.02 -10.21 -18.51
CA ASN A 9 3.84 -11.42 -19.30
C ASN A 9 4.32 -12.67 -18.56
N SER A 10 5.35 -12.54 -17.71
CA SER A 10 5.92 -13.66 -16.96
C SER A 10 6.48 -13.22 -15.61
N ARG A 11 6.71 -14.20 -14.72
CA ARG A 11 7.40 -13.97 -13.44
C ARG A 11 8.81 -13.45 -13.66
N ASP A 12 9.54 -14.03 -14.63
CA ASP A 12 10.93 -13.65 -14.94
C ASP A 12 11.03 -12.20 -15.41
N GLU A 13 10.11 -11.76 -16.27
CA GLU A 13 10.03 -10.36 -16.72
C GLU A 13 9.84 -9.42 -15.53
N LEU A 14 8.91 -9.74 -14.63
CA LEU A 14 8.69 -8.95 -13.42
C LEU A 14 9.95 -8.89 -12.53
N ILE A 15 10.64 -10.01 -12.34
CA ILE A 15 11.89 -10.07 -11.57
C ILE A 15 12.95 -9.17 -12.21
N GLU A 16 13.12 -9.23 -13.53
CA GLU A 16 14.08 -8.43 -14.29
C GLU A 16 13.82 -6.92 -14.10
N TYR A 17 12.57 -6.49 -14.27
CA TYR A 17 12.20 -5.09 -14.06
C TYR A 17 12.37 -4.64 -12.60
N LEU A 18 12.05 -5.49 -11.62
CA LEU A 18 12.22 -5.17 -10.21
C LEU A 18 13.69 -4.99 -9.81
N ARG A 19 14.59 -5.84 -10.32
CA ARG A 19 16.02 -5.73 -10.01
C ARG A 19 16.73 -4.64 -10.81
N SER A 20 16.09 -4.08 -11.82
CA SER A 20 16.69 -3.05 -12.67
C SER A 20 17.12 -1.83 -11.85
N GLU A 21 18.25 -1.24 -12.26
CA GLU A 21 18.79 -0.05 -11.60
C GLU A 21 17.80 1.13 -11.66
N LYS A 22 17.01 1.22 -12.73
CA LYS A 22 15.94 2.20 -12.90
C LYS A 22 14.91 2.14 -11.76
N THR A 23 14.47 0.93 -11.39
CA THR A 23 13.51 0.74 -10.29
C THR A 23 14.13 1.10 -8.94
N ARG A 24 15.39 0.69 -8.72
CA ARG A 24 16.13 0.99 -7.49
C ARG A 24 16.31 2.49 -7.28
N ILE A 25 16.76 3.21 -8.31
CA ILE A 25 16.92 4.67 -8.27
C ILE A 25 15.61 5.35 -7.91
N ARG A 26 14.48 4.97 -8.54
CA ARG A 26 13.17 5.55 -8.24
C ARG A 26 12.69 5.27 -6.83
N ALA A 27 12.88 4.05 -6.34
CA ALA A 27 12.50 3.69 -4.98
C ALA A 27 13.35 4.47 -3.96
N ASN A 28 14.65 4.56 -4.20
CA ASN A 28 15.56 5.36 -3.36
C ASN A 28 15.18 6.84 -3.38
N ASP A 29 14.87 7.42 -4.54
CA ASP A 29 14.37 8.80 -4.64
C ASP A 29 13.08 8.97 -3.82
N PHE A 30 12.13 8.04 -3.95
CA PHE A 30 10.88 8.08 -3.19
C PHE A 30 11.14 8.08 -1.67
N PHE A 31 11.97 7.18 -1.16
CA PHE A 31 12.26 7.04 0.28
C PHE A 31 13.33 8.03 0.80
N SER A 32 13.95 8.82 -0.09
CA SER A 32 14.82 9.93 0.29
C SER A 32 14.04 11.18 0.72
N LYS A 33 12.75 11.26 0.36
CA LYS A 33 11.87 12.39 0.72
C LYS A 33 11.80 12.55 2.24
N ARG A 34 11.61 13.80 2.66
CA ARG A 34 11.54 14.20 4.07
C ARG A 34 10.19 14.85 4.34
N ILE A 35 9.42 14.23 5.23
CA ILE A 35 8.08 14.66 5.63
C ILE A 35 8.14 15.10 7.10
N PRO A 36 7.66 16.30 7.45
CA PRO A 36 7.98 16.90 8.75
C PRO A 36 7.29 16.27 9.95
N ASN A 37 6.10 15.68 9.77
CA ASN A 37 5.28 15.18 10.87
C ASN A 37 4.27 14.12 10.39
N ILE A 38 3.66 13.41 11.35
CA ILE A 38 2.69 12.34 11.10
C ILE A 38 1.47 12.86 10.31
N GLU A 39 0.97 14.05 10.62
CA GLU A 39 -0.16 14.63 9.88
C GLU A 39 0.17 14.78 8.38
N SER A 40 1.38 15.24 8.08
CA SER A 40 1.87 15.35 6.70
C SER A 40 2.06 13.98 6.05
N VAL A 41 2.53 12.97 6.79
CA VAL A 41 2.62 11.57 6.29
C VAL A 41 1.24 11.07 5.86
N VAL A 42 0.22 11.26 6.69
CA VAL A 42 -1.16 10.83 6.39
C VAL A 42 -1.73 11.61 5.21
N ARG A 43 -1.54 12.92 5.19
CA ARG A 43 -2.03 13.80 4.11
C ARG A 43 -1.40 13.50 2.76
N GLU A 44 -0.09 13.23 2.73
CA GLU A 44 0.65 12.91 1.51
C GLU A 44 0.52 11.45 1.09
N GLY A 45 0.28 10.53 2.02
CA GLY A 45 0.01 9.12 1.74
C GLY A 45 -1.30 8.96 0.99
N VAL A 46 -2.35 9.65 1.44
CA VAL A 46 -3.67 9.58 0.80
C VAL A 46 -4.09 10.93 0.23
N SER A 47 -3.78 11.10 -1.06
CA SER A 47 -4.17 12.30 -1.81
C SER A 47 -5.69 12.42 -2.00
N GLY A 48 -6.15 13.63 -2.29
CA GLY A 48 -7.58 13.93 -2.51
C GLY A 48 -8.22 13.09 -3.63
N ASN A 49 -7.41 12.67 -4.61
CA ASN A 49 -7.87 11.85 -5.74
C ASN A 49 -8.39 10.47 -5.30
N THR A 50 -7.84 9.91 -4.22
CA THR A 50 -8.26 8.63 -3.65
C THR A 50 -9.69 8.70 -3.12
N PHE A 51 -10.11 9.87 -2.66
CA PHE A 51 -11.45 10.04 -2.08
C PHE A 51 -12.56 10.28 -3.10
N ARG A 52 -12.24 10.43 -4.39
CA ARG A 52 -13.24 10.70 -5.45
C ARG A 52 -14.28 9.59 -5.62
N ALA A 53 -13.95 8.37 -5.17
CA ALA A 53 -14.85 7.23 -5.18
C ALA A 53 -15.96 7.32 -4.11
N PHE A 54 -15.77 8.14 -3.06
CA PHE A 54 -16.72 8.31 -1.97
C PHE A 54 -17.62 9.52 -2.25
N ARG A 55 -18.72 9.29 -2.96
CA ARG A 55 -19.74 10.31 -3.23
C ARG A 55 -20.90 10.14 -2.25
N LYS A 56 -21.56 11.26 -1.91
CA LYS A 56 -22.80 11.30 -1.09
C LYS A 56 -22.67 10.68 0.30
N LEU A 57 -21.52 10.89 0.98
CA LEU A 57 -21.36 10.47 2.37
C LEU A 57 -21.74 11.60 3.36
N PRO A 58 -22.15 11.28 4.60
CA PRO A 58 -22.62 12.26 5.59
C PRO A 58 -21.57 13.30 5.97
N LYS A 59 -20.28 12.94 5.89
CA LYS A 59 -19.14 13.79 6.21
C LYS A 59 -18.12 13.80 5.07
N LYS A 60 -17.18 14.75 5.11
CA LYS A 60 -16.10 14.83 4.13
C LYS A 60 -15.11 13.66 4.32
N PRO A 61 -15.03 12.72 3.36
CA PRO A 61 -14.26 11.47 3.54
C PRO A 61 -12.78 11.70 3.85
N SER A 62 -12.19 12.73 3.22
CA SER A 62 -10.78 13.07 3.43
C SER A 62 -10.49 13.66 4.81
N VAL A 63 -11.45 14.34 5.44
CA VAL A 63 -11.28 14.87 6.80
C VAL A 63 -11.34 13.72 7.78
N VAL A 64 -12.39 12.89 7.70
CA VAL A 64 -12.58 11.73 8.57
C VAL A 64 -11.38 10.78 8.51
N PHE A 65 -10.90 10.45 7.30
CA PHE A 65 -9.72 9.61 7.16
C PHE A 65 -8.46 10.22 7.77
N ARG A 66 -8.22 11.52 7.58
CA ARG A 66 -6.99 12.17 8.07
C ARG A 66 -6.97 12.28 9.58
N GLU A 67 -8.11 12.56 10.20
CA GLU A 67 -8.27 12.57 11.65
C GLU A 67 -8.00 11.18 12.23
N TRP A 68 -8.66 10.14 11.69
CA TRP A 68 -8.43 8.76 12.09
C TRP A 68 -6.97 8.34 11.88
N GLY A 69 -6.44 8.58 10.68
CA GLY A 69 -5.10 8.12 10.27
C GLY A 69 -3.99 8.76 11.09
N THR A 70 -4.13 10.03 11.45
CA THR A 70 -3.17 10.71 12.33
C THR A 70 -3.18 10.08 13.71
N LYS A 71 -4.37 9.88 14.31
CA LYS A 71 -4.50 9.24 15.62
C LYS A 71 -3.98 7.79 15.61
N TRP A 72 -4.32 7.04 14.57
CA TRP A 72 -3.90 5.65 14.39
C TRP A 72 -2.38 5.53 14.32
N ILE A 73 -1.72 6.27 13.42
CA ILE A 73 -0.25 6.20 13.31
C ILE A 73 0.43 6.66 14.59
N THR A 74 -0.02 7.76 15.21
CA THR A 74 0.55 8.21 16.49
C THR A 74 0.47 7.13 17.56
N GLY A 75 -0.68 6.45 17.71
CA GLY A 75 -0.82 5.36 18.68
C GLY A 75 -0.13 4.06 18.29
N ALA A 76 0.17 3.85 17.00
CA ALA A 76 0.81 2.64 16.49
C ALA A 76 2.34 2.69 16.49
N MET A 77 2.97 3.87 16.72
CA MET A 77 4.41 4.05 16.59
C MET A 77 5.23 3.07 17.44
N GLU A 78 4.88 2.89 18.70
CA GLU A 78 5.61 1.97 19.60
C GLU A 78 5.53 0.53 19.09
N ARG A 79 4.34 0.07 18.71
CA ARG A 79 4.15 -1.27 18.14
C ARG A 79 4.91 -1.45 16.83
N LEU A 80 4.90 -0.46 15.94
CA LEU A 80 5.66 -0.51 14.70
C LEU A 80 7.17 -0.63 14.93
N GLN A 81 7.70 -0.03 16.00
CA GLN A 81 9.10 -0.16 16.39
C GLN A 81 9.46 -1.55 16.94
N THR A 82 8.48 -2.33 17.42
CA THR A 82 8.73 -3.68 17.94
C THR A 82 8.50 -4.78 16.91
N ILE A 83 7.79 -4.51 15.82
CA ILE A 83 7.56 -5.48 14.73
C ILE A 83 8.88 -5.77 14.00
N ASN A 84 9.24 -7.05 13.91
CA ASN A 84 10.50 -7.50 13.32
C ASN A 84 10.32 -8.53 12.20
N THR A 85 9.14 -9.12 12.09
CA THR A 85 8.85 -10.20 11.15
C THR A 85 7.74 -9.82 10.17
N GLU A 86 7.72 -10.50 9.03
CA GLU A 86 6.66 -10.34 8.01
C GLU A 86 5.29 -10.74 8.59
N ASP A 87 5.22 -11.82 9.38
CA ASP A 87 3.98 -12.29 10.00
C ASP A 87 3.40 -11.27 11.01
N GLU A 88 4.25 -10.69 11.86
CA GLU A 88 3.81 -9.65 12.80
C GLU A 88 3.32 -8.39 12.07
N TYR A 89 3.99 -8.02 10.98
CA TYR A 89 3.58 -6.89 10.15
C TYR A 89 2.27 -7.17 9.43
N GLU A 90 2.09 -8.38 8.91
CA GLU A 90 0.87 -8.85 8.27
C GLU A 90 -0.32 -8.72 9.24
N ILE A 91 -0.20 -9.26 10.46
CA ILE A 91 -1.20 -9.14 11.52
C ILE A 91 -1.52 -7.68 11.80
N PHE A 92 -0.48 -6.83 11.94
CA PHE A 92 -0.67 -5.41 12.19
C PHE A 92 -1.48 -4.72 11.07
N VAL A 93 -1.22 -5.04 9.80
CA VAL A 93 -1.95 -4.45 8.66
C VAL A 93 -3.39 -4.93 8.62
N LEU A 94 -3.65 -6.22 8.90
CA LEU A 94 -5.01 -6.77 8.93
C LEU A 94 -5.84 -6.13 10.05
N GLU A 95 -5.29 -6.06 11.27
CA GLU A 95 -5.96 -5.40 12.40
C GLU A 95 -6.21 -3.91 12.13
N SER A 96 -5.22 -3.22 11.54
CA SER A 96 -5.37 -1.81 11.17
C SER A 96 -6.46 -1.61 10.10
N THR A 97 -6.57 -2.55 9.16
CA THR A 97 -7.60 -2.56 8.12
C THR A 97 -8.99 -2.71 8.74
N ASP A 98 -9.18 -3.65 9.65
CA ASP A 98 -10.47 -3.84 10.31
C ASP A 98 -10.81 -2.69 11.27
N ASN A 99 -9.82 -2.13 11.96
CA ASN A 99 -10.02 -0.93 12.77
C ASN A 99 -10.55 0.24 11.92
N LEU A 100 -9.93 0.50 10.76
CA LEU A 100 -10.40 1.54 9.84
C LEU A 100 -11.84 1.27 9.40
N ARG A 101 -12.19 0.03 9.05
CA ARG A 101 -13.54 -0.32 8.60
C ARG A 101 -14.59 -0.06 9.69
N LEU A 102 -14.28 -0.43 10.94
CA LEU A 102 -15.17 -0.21 12.08
C LEU A 102 -15.36 1.27 12.39
N GLU A 103 -14.26 2.04 12.48
CA GLU A 103 -14.33 3.49 12.72
C GLU A 103 -15.01 4.23 11.57
N TRP A 104 -14.76 3.80 10.33
CA TRP A 104 -15.42 4.36 9.15
C TRP A 104 -16.93 4.12 9.21
N LEU A 105 -17.37 2.90 9.48
CA LEU A 105 -18.80 2.59 9.59
C LEU A 105 -19.47 3.44 10.68
N LYS A 106 -18.81 3.59 11.84
CA LYS A 106 -19.31 4.41 12.95
C LYS A 106 -19.46 5.88 12.59
N ILE A 107 -18.48 6.46 11.90
CA ILE A 107 -18.44 7.92 11.62
C ILE A 107 -19.21 8.28 10.35
N MET A 108 -19.17 7.42 9.34
CA MET A 108 -19.69 7.66 8.00
C MET A 108 -21.03 6.96 7.74
N SER A 109 -21.47 6.08 8.64
CA SER A 109 -22.69 5.26 8.51
C SER A 109 -22.74 4.52 7.17
N SER A 110 -21.59 4.11 6.67
CA SER A 110 -21.39 3.50 5.37
C SER A 110 -20.25 2.50 5.47
N GLU A 111 -20.39 1.34 4.82
CA GLU A 111 -19.35 0.32 4.85
C GLU A 111 -18.13 0.71 4.02
N LEU A 112 -16.96 0.32 4.51
CA LEU A 112 -15.71 0.40 3.76
C LEU A 112 -15.27 -1.02 3.37
N GLY A 113 -15.15 -1.27 2.07
CA GLY A 113 -14.68 -2.56 1.56
C GLY A 113 -13.24 -2.84 1.98
N PHE A 114 -12.92 -4.12 2.21
CA PHE A 114 -11.62 -4.55 2.71
C PHE A 114 -10.45 -4.04 1.85
N GLY A 115 -10.48 -4.26 0.53
CA GLY A 115 -9.41 -3.82 -0.37
C GLY A 115 -9.22 -2.30 -0.41
N ILE A 116 -10.28 -1.52 -0.17
CA ILE A 116 -10.16 -0.06 -0.05
C ILE A 116 -9.47 0.30 1.26
N ALA A 117 -9.93 -0.26 2.38
CA ALA A 117 -9.39 0.00 3.71
C ALA A 117 -7.90 -0.37 3.79
N SER A 118 -7.52 -1.57 3.34
CA SER A 118 -6.13 -2.03 3.37
C SER A 118 -5.23 -1.17 2.48
N LYS A 119 -5.71 -0.77 1.29
CA LYS A 119 -4.99 0.18 0.43
C LYS A 119 -4.72 1.50 1.16
N LEU A 120 -5.73 2.07 1.81
CA LEU A 120 -5.60 3.34 2.52
C LEU A 120 -4.58 3.25 3.65
N CYS A 121 -4.59 2.18 4.44
CA CYS A 121 -3.59 1.93 5.47
C CYS A 121 -2.17 1.82 4.86
N ASN A 122 -2.01 1.01 3.82
CA ASN A 122 -0.71 0.80 3.16
C ASN A 122 -0.16 2.06 2.49
N LEU A 123 -1.01 2.95 1.97
CA LEU A 123 -0.58 4.24 1.44
C LEU A 123 0.05 5.13 2.52
N VAL A 124 -0.51 5.13 3.73
CA VAL A 124 0.04 5.87 4.87
C VAL A 124 1.34 5.21 5.34
N LEU A 125 1.34 3.89 5.53
CA LEU A 125 2.53 3.13 5.97
C LEU A 125 3.69 3.29 4.98
N LYS A 126 3.42 3.28 3.67
CA LYS A 126 4.43 3.54 2.63
C LYS A 126 5.11 4.90 2.78
N LYS A 127 4.40 5.92 3.29
CA LYS A 127 4.96 7.25 3.51
C LYS A 127 5.69 7.41 4.84
N LEU A 128 5.45 6.52 5.80
CA LEU A 128 6.04 6.62 7.13
C LEU A 128 7.58 6.58 7.13
N PRO A 129 8.28 5.76 6.30
CA PRO A 129 9.74 5.84 6.18
C PRO A 129 10.30 7.20 5.73
N CYS A 130 9.47 8.09 5.18
CA CYS A 130 9.87 9.45 4.80
C CYS A 130 9.75 10.45 5.97
N LEU A 131 9.23 10.05 7.13
CA LEU A 131 9.11 10.91 8.31
C LEU A 131 10.49 11.38 8.76
N LEU A 132 10.63 12.68 9.03
CA LEU A 132 11.84 13.27 9.58
C LEU A 132 12.18 12.66 10.94
N ASN A 133 13.47 12.52 11.22
CA ASN A 133 14.01 12.01 12.48
C ASN A 133 13.54 10.59 12.85
N LEU A 134 13.14 9.80 11.85
CA LEU A 134 12.98 8.36 12.06
C LEU A 134 14.37 7.74 12.22
N ASP A 135 14.52 6.86 13.20
CA ASP A 135 15.70 6.02 13.33
C ASP A 135 15.94 5.24 12.03
N GLU A 136 17.19 5.21 11.55
CA GLU A 136 17.50 4.68 10.22
C GLU A 136 17.36 3.15 10.17
N ASP A 137 17.68 2.44 11.26
CA ASP A 137 17.48 0.99 11.34
C ASP A 137 15.98 0.65 11.32
N PHE A 138 15.18 1.41 12.07
CA PHE A 138 13.73 1.29 12.02
C PHE A 138 13.20 1.60 10.61
N LYS A 139 13.67 2.67 9.97
CA LYS A 139 13.28 3.04 8.60
C LYS A 139 13.56 1.90 7.61
N GLN A 140 14.77 1.37 7.60
CA GLN A 140 15.17 0.30 6.67
C GLN A 140 14.39 -0.99 6.94
N ARG A 141 14.18 -1.34 8.22
CA ARG A 141 13.34 -2.47 8.60
C ARG A 141 11.91 -2.29 8.13
N LEU A 142 11.33 -1.10 8.34
CA LEU A 142 9.98 -0.82 7.90
C LEU A 142 9.85 -0.95 6.38
N ILE A 143 10.77 -0.36 5.59
CA ILE A 143 10.78 -0.47 4.12
C ILE A 143 10.76 -1.94 3.66
N ARG A 144 11.53 -2.82 4.33
CA ARG A 144 11.55 -4.26 4.01
C ARG A 144 10.21 -4.95 4.26
N LEU A 145 9.49 -4.53 5.30
CA LEU A 145 8.21 -5.12 5.71
C LEU A 145 7.00 -4.55 4.95
N LEU A 146 7.12 -3.37 4.35
CA LEU A 146 5.99 -2.67 3.73
C LEU A 146 5.25 -3.53 2.68
N HIS A 147 3.95 -3.68 2.90
CA HIS A 147 3.01 -4.21 1.92
C HIS A 147 2.73 -3.19 0.80
N VAL A 148 2.43 -3.69 -0.40
CA VAL A 148 2.06 -2.86 -1.54
C VAL A 148 0.64 -2.30 -1.37
N PRO A 149 0.41 -0.99 -1.56
CA PRO A 149 -0.95 -0.43 -1.59
C PRO A 149 -1.68 -0.84 -2.88
N LEU A 150 -2.28 -2.03 -2.87
CA LEU A 150 -2.90 -2.65 -4.05
C LEU A 150 -3.99 -1.76 -4.67
N ASP A 151 -3.71 -1.28 -5.88
CA ASP A 151 -4.66 -0.52 -6.68
C ASP A 151 -4.85 -1.09 -8.09
N HIS A 152 -5.49 -0.32 -8.98
CA HIS A 152 -5.72 -0.77 -10.35
C HIS A 152 -4.40 -1.14 -11.07
N TYR A 153 -3.34 -0.36 -10.88
CA TYR A 153 -2.05 -0.59 -11.53
C TYR A 153 -1.36 -1.82 -10.95
N SER A 154 -1.29 -1.92 -9.63
CA SER A 154 -0.64 -3.06 -8.95
C SER A 154 -1.42 -4.36 -9.17
N ILE A 155 -2.75 -4.34 -9.15
CA ILE A 155 -3.56 -5.56 -9.30
C ILE A 155 -3.52 -6.05 -10.74
N VAL A 156 -3.74 -5.16 -11.72
CA VAL A 156 -3.75 -5.55 -13.14
C VAL A 156 -2.36 -5.98 -13.61
N GLY A 157 -1.29 -5.43 -13.04
CA GLY A 157 0.07 -5.89 -13.34
C GLY A 157 0.29 -7.38 -13.09
N LEU A 158 -0.39 -7.96 -12.10
CA LEU A 158 -0.29 -9.39 -11.77
C LEU A 158 -1.24 -10.28 -12.57
N ARG A 159 -2.10 -9.71 -13.42
CA ARG A 159 -3.23 -10.43 -14.03
C ARG A 159 -2.84 -11.69 -14.78
N ARG A 160 -1.74 -11.68 -15.53
CA ARG A 160 -1.28 -12.85 -16.31
C ARG A 160 -0.48 -13.83 -15.46
N LEU A 161 0.01 -13.37 -14.31
CA LEU A 161 0.87 -14.13 -13.41
C LEU A 161 0.06 -14.96 -12.41
N ILE A 162 -1.11 -14.46 -12.03
CA ILE A 162 -2.01 -15.12 -11.08
C ILE A 162 -3.25 -15.58 -11.83
N THR A 163 -3.36 -16.89 -12.01
CA THR A 163 -4.47 -17.53 -12.74
C THR A 163 -5.66 -17.87 -11.85
N ASN A 164 -5.45 -17.99 -10.53
CA ASN A 164 -6.49 -18.21 -9.54
C ASN A 164 -6.23 -17.38 -8.27
N PRO A 165 -7.11 -16.41 -7.92
CA PRO A 165 -8.32 -16.02 -8.65
C PRO A 165 -7.98 -15.33 -9.98
N LYS A 166 -8.87 -15.47 -10.98
CA LYS A 166 -8.72 -14.79 -12.27
C LYS A 166 -8.93 -13.28 -12.10
N ILE A 167 -7.86 -12.50 -12.26
CA ILE A 167 -7.91 -11.04 -12.14
C ILE A 167 -8.52 -10.39 -13.40
N PRO A 168 -9.58 -9.56 -13.29
CA PRO A 168 -10.13 -8.79 -14.42
C PRO A 168 -9.19 -7.67 -14.92
N SER A 169 -9.32 -7.23 -16.18
CA SER A 169 -8.48 -6.14 -16.76
C SER A 169 -8.80 -4.79 -16.17
N ASN A 170 -10.03 -4.64 -15.69
CA ASN A 170 -10.52 -3.46 -15.00
C ASN A 170 -10.55 -3.67 -13.48
N ALA A 171 -9.78 -4.63 -12.96
CA ALA A 171 -9.70 -4.87 -11.52
C ALA A 171 -9.31 -3.57 -10.81
N THR A 172 -10.06 -3.22 -9.79
CA THR A 172 -9.77 -2.10 -8.90
C THR A 172 -9.53 -2.65 -7.51
N MET A 173 -9.25 -1.78 -6.53
CA MET A 173 -9.19 -2.16 -5.11
C MET A 173 -10.46 -2.90 -4.62
N ASN A 174 -11.60 -2.76 -5.30
CA ASN A 174 -12.81 -3.53 -4.98
C ASN A 174 -12.75 -5.01 -5.38
N PHE A 175 -11.74 -5.45 -6.15
CA PHE A 175 -11.52 -6.85 -6.46
C PHE A 175 -11.23 -7.66 -5.19
N ILE A 176 -10.50 -7.07 -4.26
CA ILE A 176 -10.10 -7.69 -2.99
C ILE A 176 -11.24 -7.48 -1.99
N LYS A 177 -11.92 -8.56 -1.65
CA LYS A 177 -13.06 -8.59 -0.72
C LYS A 177 -12.67 -9.07 0.66
N LYS A 178 -11.65 -9.93 0.77
CA LYS A 178 -11.32 -10.60 2.02
C LYS A 178 -9.82 -10.64 2.32
N PRO A 179 -9.42 -10.86 3.59
CA PRO A 179 -8.01 -10.97 3.98
C PRO A 179 -7.23 -11.99 3.16
N GLU A 180 -7.78 -13.18 2.91
CA GLU A 180 -7.07 -14.25 2.21
C GLU A 180 -6.69 -13.88 0.76
N GLU A 181 -7.56 -13.14 0.06
CA GLU A 181 -7.29 -12.65 -1.30
C GLU A 181 -6.21 -11.57 -1.31
N TYR A 182 -6.23 -10.71 -0.29
CA TYR A 182 -5.21 -9.69 -0.08
C TYR A 182 -3.84 -10.32 0.18
N LEU A 183 -3.78 -11.28 1.11
CA LEU A 183 -2.55 -11.97 1.49
C LEU A 183 -1.96 -12.77 0.34
N LEU A 184 -2.80 -13.42 -0.47
CA LEU A 184 -2.36 -14.10 -1.68
C LEU A 184 -1.58 -13.16 -2.60
N LEU A 185 -2.10 -11.95 -2.85
CA LEU A 185 -1.44 -10.96 -3.69
C LEU A 185 -0.15 -10.42 -3.04
N GLN A 186 -0.19 -10.08 -1.75
CA GLN A 186 0.99 -9.57 -1.04
C GLN A 186 2.14 -10.57 -1.01
N ARG A 187 1.85 -11.83 -0.66
CA ARG A 187 2.85 -12.90 -0.60
C ARG A 187 3.42 -13.22 -1.97
N TYR A 188 2.58 -13.25 -3.01
CA TYR A 188 3.08 -13.39 -4.38
C TYR A 188 4.07 -12.29 -4.76
N ILE A 189 3.76 -11.02 -4.44
CA ILE A 189 4.67 -9.90 -4.69
C ILE A 189 5.95 -10.03 -3.85
N ALA A 190 5.83 -10.39 -2.58
CA ALA A 190 6.96 -10.56 -1.67
C ALA A 190 7.92 -11.64 -2.18
N ASP A 191 7.41 -12.79 -2.62
CA ASP A 191 8.22 -13.88 -3.18
C ASP A 191 9.00 -13.42 -4.42
N VAL A 192 8.32 -12.73 -5.35
CA VAL A 192 8.96 -12.20 -6.56
C VAL A 192 10.01 -11.14 -6.23
N ALA A 193 9.70 -10.23 -5.30
CA ALA A 193 10.63 -9.18 -4.87
C ALA A 193 11.85 -9.76 -4.16
N LYS A 194 11.66 -10.80 -3.34
CA LYS A 194 12.73 -11.55 -2.68
C LYS A 194 13.68 -12.19 -3.69
N GLU A 195 13.16 -12.83 -4.74
CA GLU A 195 13.97 -13.35 -5.85
C GLU A 195 14.70 -12.24 -6.63
N ALA A 196 14.09 -11.06 -6.75
CA ALA A 196 14.72 -9.88 -7.32
C ALA A 196 15.75 -9.20 -6.39
N GLY A 197 15.82 -9.61 -5.12
CA GLY A 197 16.72 -9.02 -4.12
C GLY A 197 16.34 -7.60 -3.72
N VAL A 198 15.04 -7.26 -3.72
CA VAL A 198 14.52 -5.93 -3.36
C VAL A 198 13.30 -6.05 -2.42
N PRO A 199 12.97 -5.00 -1.65
CA PRO A 199 11.74 -4.96 -0.85
C PRO A 199 10.47 -5.06 -1.70
N ALA A 200 9.42 -5.72 -1.19
CA ALA A 200 8.14 -5.90 -1.89
C ALA A 200 7.52 -4.57 -2.35
N ILE A 201 7.64 -3.52 -1.54
CA ILE A 201 7.13 -2.18 -1.86
C ILE A 201 7.72 -1.57 -3.14
N TYR A 202 8.85 -2.06 -3.65
CA TYR A 202 9.43 -1.59 -4.91
C TYR A 202 8.52 -1.93 -6.10
N TYR A 203 7.71 -2.98 -5.98
CA TYR A 203 6.68 -3.29 -6.97
C TYR A 203 5.69 -2.16 -7.18
N ASP A 204 5.29 -1.46 -6.12
CA ASP A 204 4.39 -0.30 -6.24
C ASP A 204 5.03 0.84 -7.06
N ILE A 205 6.32 1.09 -6.82
CA ILE A 205 7.08 2.11 -7.55
C ILE A 205 7.20 1.72 -9.04
N LEU A 206 7.52 0.46 -9.32
CA LEU A 206 7.61 -0.08 -10.67
C LEU A 206 6.26 -0.02 -11.41
N ALA A 207 5.19 -0.53 -10.79
CA ALA A 207 3.87 -0.58 -11.40
C ALA A 207 3.34 0.82 -11.72
N TRP A 208 3.60 1.79 -10.83
CA TRP A 208 3.24 3.18 -11.08
C TRP A 208 4.09 3.82 -12.19
N ASP A 209 5.41 3.56 -12.21
CA ASP A 209 6.31 4.11 -13.23
C ASP A 209 6.04 3.58 -14.63
N MET A 210 5.80 2.28 -14.77
CA MET A 210 5.48 1.68 -16.07
C MET A 210 4.19 2.24 -16.66
N ALA A 211 3.32 2.76 -15.78
CA ALA A 211 2.08 3.40 -16.17
C ALA A 211 2.19 4.92 -16.38
N HIS A 212 3.26 5.63 -16.02
CA HIS A 212 3.32 7.11 -16.09
C HIS A 212 4.53 7.62 -16.85
#